data_AF-A0AAD3AV29-F1
#
_entry.id   AF-A0AAD3AV29-F1
#
_cell.length_a   1.000
_cell.length_b   1.000
_cell.length_c   1.000
_cell.angle_alpha   90.00
_cell.angle_beta   90.00
_cell.angle_gamma   90.00
#
_symmetry.space_group_name_H-M   'P 1'
#
loop_
_entity.id
_entity.type
_entity.pdbx_description
1 polymer ?
#
loop_
_entity_poly.entity_id
_entity_poly.type
_entity_poly.pdbx_seq_one_letter_code
_entity_poly.pdbx_strand_id
1 'polypeptide(L)'
;MERAILAKIRNLNLSTSVESKIHQIDVSHTGVDLHNAAEKLGLDVKEIIKRHTQVEYHIAMLGFKPYFPYLLGLDQNLSLPRLATPRNRIAAGSVAIGGSQTTIFPEQSPSGWNIIGVSDFKDFAKFSAGDKIIFREK
;
A
#
# COMPACT_ATOMS: atom_id res chain seq x y z
N MET A 1 -1.66 9.93 37.73
CA MET A 1 -1.33 9.19 36.49
C MET A 1 -1.25 10.14 35.29
N GLU A 2 -2.31 10.91 35.00
CA GLU A 2 -2.35 11.91 33.91
C GLU A 2 -1.18 12.92 33.90
N ARG A 3 -0.90 13.57 35.05
CA ARG A 3 0.22 14.53 35.17
C ARG A 3 1.59 13.94 34.78
N ALA A 4 1.81 12.65 35.01
CA ALA A 4 3.07 11.99 34.69
C ALA A 4 3.23 11.71 33.19
N ILE A 5 2.13 11.36 32.50
CA ILE A 5 2.14 11.16 31.04
C ILE A 5 2.39 12.49 30.33
N LEU A 6 1.70 13.56 30.75
CA LEU A 6 1.87 14.89 30.17
C LEU A 6 3.29 15.42 30.36
N ALA A 7 3.90 15.19 31.52
CA ALA A 7 5.30 15.56 31.76
C ALA A 7 6.26 14.79 30.84
N LYS A 8 6.01 13.49 30.61
CA LYS A 8 6.82 12.69 29.67
C LYS A 8 6.69 13.20 28.23
N ILE A 9 5.47 13.45 27.75
CA ILE A 9 5.24 13.96 26.39
C ILE A 9 5.94 15.29 26.16
N ARG A 10 5.85 16.22 27.13
CA ARG A 10 6.52 17.53 27.04
C ARG A 10 8.04 17.44 26.96
N ASN A 11 8.62 16.38 27.51
CA ASN A 11 10.06 16.15 27.53
C ASN A 11 10.53 15.17 26.43
N LEU A 12 9.65 14.76 25.51
CA LEU A 12 10.06 13.94 24.37
C LEU A 12 10.96 14.74 23.44
N ASN A 13 12.09 14.14 23.07
CA ASN A 13 12.94 14.72 22.05
C ASN A 13 12.36 14.44 20.66
N LEU A 14 11.61 15.41 20.13
CA LEU A 14 11.02 15.35 18.80
C LEU A 14 12.03 15.47 17.65
N SER A 15 13.30 15.76 17.94
CA SER A 15 14.39 15.76 16.94
C SER A 15 14.99 14.38 16.68
N THR A 16 14.55 13.36 17.42
CA THR A 16 14.99 11.98 17.20
C THR A 16 14.48 11.49 15.85
N SER A 17 15.39 11.26 14.90
CA SER A 17 15.06 10.59 13.64
C SER A 17 15.07 9.07 13.84
N VAL A 18 14.09 8.40 13.25
CA VAL A 18 14.10 6.95 13.08
C VAL A 18 14.57 6.67 11.65
N GLU A 19 15.49 5.73 11.49
CA GLU A 19 15.95 5.32 10.17
C GLU A 19 14.82 4.64 9.40
N SER A 20 14.48 5.17 8.23
CA SER A 20 13.49 4.60 7.31
C SER A 20 14.15 3.59 6.38
N LYS A 21 13.57 2.39 6.26
CA LYS A 21 14.03 1.38 5.30
C LYS A 21 13.26 1.46 3.98
N ILE A 22 13.88 1.01 2.90
CA ILE A 22 13.25 0.85 1.59
C ILE A 22 13.04 -0.64 1.33
N HIS A 23 11.80 -1.03 1.07
CA HIS A 23 11.41 -2.39 0.71
C HIS A 23 11.10 -2.44 -0.79
N GLN A 24 11.91 -3.18 -1.55
CA GLN A 24 11.67 -3.40 -2.98
C GLN A 24 10.82 -4.66 -3.15
N ILE A 25 9.69 -4.52 -3.85
CA ILE A 25 8.69 -5.60 -3.99
C ILE A 25 8.41 -5.82 -5.46
N ASP A 26 8.74 -7.02 -5.96
CA ASP A 26 8.43 -7.41 -7.33
C ASP A 26 6.96 -7.79 -7.45
N VAL A 27 6.30 -7.26 -8.47
CA VAL A 27 4.88 -7.41 -8.72
C VAL A 27 4.67 -7.91 -10.14
N SER A 28 3.90 -8.98 -10.27
CA SER A 28 3.28 -9.34 -11.53
C SER A 28 1.97 -8.58 -11.66
N HIS A 29 1.94 -7.56 -12.52
CA HIS A 29 0.73 -6.77 -12.81
C HIS A 29 -0.23 -7.55 -13.71
N THR A 30 -0.80 -8.62 -13.15
CA THR A 30 -1.79 -9.51 -13.78
C THR A 30 -3.09 -9.54 -12.97
N GLY A 31 -3.33 -8.50 -12.17
CA GLY A 31 -4.48 -8.43 -11.29
C GLY A 31 -5.80 -8.41 -12.07
N VAL A 32 -6.81 -9.04 -11.49
CA VAL A 32 -8.13 -9.23 -12.13
C VAL A 32 -8.85 -7.93 -12.49
N ASP A 33 -8.48 -6.80 -11.87
CA ASP A 33 -9.06 -5.49 -12.14
C ASP A 33 -8.19 -4.61 -13.03
N LEU A 34 -6.99 -5.05 -13.44
CA LEU A 34 -6.03 -4.19 -14.13
C LEU A 34 -6.57 -3.61 -15.44
N HIS A 35 -7.22 -4.45 -16.26
CA HIS A 35 -7.82 -3.99 -17.53
C HIS A 35 -9.04 -3.07 -17.30
N ASN A 36 -9.90 -3.40 -16.34
CA ASN A 36 -11.04 -2.55 -15.98
C ASN A 36 -10.59 -1.21 -15.37
N ALA A 37 -9.48 -1.21 -14.62
CA ALA A 37 -8.85 0.00 -14.10
C ALA A 37 -8.32 0.87 -15.24
N ALA A 38 -7.65 0.28 -16.22
CA ALA A 38 -7.21 0.96 -17.45
C ALA A 38 -8.37 1.64 -18.18
N GLU A 39 -9.47 0.91 -18.42
CA GLU A 39 -10.67 1.45 -19.07
C GLU A 39 -11.27 2.64 -18.29
N LYS A 40 -11.44 2.50 -16.97
CA LYS A 40 -12.02 3.56 -16.12
C LYS A 40 -11.15 4.80 -16.02
N LEU A 41 -9.83 4.64 -16.07
CA LEU A 41 -8.88 5.73 -16.02
C LEU A 41 -8.61 6.36 -17.39
N GLY A 42 -9.05 5.71 -18.48
CA GLY A 42 -8.68 6.12 -19.84
C GLY A 42 -7.17 6.00 -20.09
N LEU A 43 -6.52 5.03 -19.46
CA LEU A 43 -5.07 4.79 -19.55
C LEU A 43 -4.81 3.41 -20.14
N ASP A 44 -3.68 3.25 -20.81
CA ASP A 44 -3.17 1.92 -21.15
C ASP A 44 -2.68 1.19 -19.89
N VAL A 45 -2.80 -0.14 -19.89
CA VAL A 45 -2.26 -1.00 -18.81
C VAL A 45 -0.78 -0.69 -18.54
N LYS A 46 0.02 -0.51 -19.60
CA LYS A 46 1.44 -0.14 -19.49
C LYS A 46 1.67 1.17 -18.74
N GLU A 47 0.79 2.14 -18.93
CA GLU A 47 0.89 3.44 -18.26
C GLU A 47 0.51 3.32 -16.78
N ILE A 48 -0.47 2.48 -16.43
CA ILE A 48 -0.75 2.15 -15.02
C ILE A 48 0.47 1.52 -14.36
N ILE A 49 1.07 0.50 -14.98
CA ILE A 49 2.24 -0.21 -14.44
C ILE A 49 3.40 0.75 -14.24
N LYS A 50 3.71 1.55 -15.27
CA LYS A 50 4.77 2.56 -15.20
C LYS A 50 4.57 3.54 -14.05
N ARG A 51 3.38 4.15 -13.95
CA ARG A 51 3.07 5.11 -12.87
C ARG A 51 3.11 4.45 -11.50
N HIS A 52 2.60 3.22 -11.40
CA HIS A 52 2.56 2.47 -10.14
C HIS A 52 3.96 2.09 -9.65
N THR A 53 4.91 1.84 -10.55
CA THR A 53 6.28 1.40 -10.24
C THR A 53 7.31 2.52 -10.14
N GLN A 54 6.99 3.75 -10.59
CA GLN A 54 7.90 4.91 -10.56
C GLN A 54 7.87 5.72 -9.24
N VAL A 55 7.13 5.26 -8.24
CA VAL A 55 6.87 6.00 -7.00
C VAL A 55 7.49 5.29 -5.80
N GLU A 56 8.06 6.07 -4.89
CA GLU A 56 8.36 5.64 -3.53
C GLU A 56 7.14 5.85 -2.64
N TYR A 57 6.54 4.76 -2.18
CA TYR A 57 5.36 4.81 -1.35
C TYR A 57 5.73 4.85 0.14
N HIS A 58 5.15 5.75 0.90
CA HIS A 58 5.37 5.82 2.34
C HIS A 58 4.37 4.95 3.10
N ILE A 59 4.87 4.09 3.99
CA ILE A 59 4.04 3.35 4.95
C ILE A 59 3.58 4.34 6.03
N ALA A 60 2.39 4.91 5.85
CA ALA A 60 1.83 5.87 6.80
C ALA A 60 1.31 5.19 8.07
N MET A 61 0.79 3.97 7.94
CA MET A 61 0.26 3.19 9.05
C MET A 61 0.35 1.70 8.72
N LEU A 62 0.55 0.89 9.75
CA LEU A 62 0.34 -0.56 9.71
C LEU A 62 -0.90 -0.89 10.54
N GLY A 63 -1.86 -1.66 10.00
CA GLY A 63 -3.07 -2.04 10.73
C GLY A 63 -4.21 -2.48 9.81
N PHE A 64 -5.44 -2.61 10.32
CA PHE A 64 -6.54 -3.44 9.76
C PHE A 64 -6.29 -4.94 9.89
N LYS A 65 -5.12 -5.41 9.46
CA LYS A 65 -4.58 -6.76 9.71
C LYS A 65 -3.12 -6.66 10.15
N PRO A 66 -2.55 -7.70 10.79
CA PRO A 66 -1.13 -7.70 11.13
C PRO A 66 -0.29 -7.34 9.90
N TYR A 67 0.51 -6.28 10.05
CA TYR A 67 1.47 -5.79 9.04
C TYR A 67 0.87 -5.27 7.72
N PHE A 68 -0.45 -5.08 7.61
CA PHE A 68 -1.05 -4.52 6.41
C PHE A 68 -0.65 -3.03 6.25
N PRO A 69 -0.01 -2.63 5.13
CA PRO A 69 0.49 -1.27 4.96
C PRO A 69 -0.52 -0.36 4.25
N TYR A 70 -0.84 0.76 4.90
CA TYR A 70 -1.49 1.89 4.24
C TYR A 70 -0.43 2.78 3.60
N LEU A 71 -0.43 2.84 2.27
CA LEU A 71 0.58 3.55 1.51
C LEU A 71 0.08 4.92 1.05
N LEU A 72 0.93 5.93 1.23
CA LEU A 72 0.79 7.26 0.64
C LEU A 72 1.72 7.41 -0.56
N GLY A 73 1.38 8.35 -1.45
CA GLY A 73 2.21 8.70 -2.61
C GLY A 73 1.64 8.25 -3.96
N LEU A 74 0.48 7.58 -4.01
CA LEU A 74 -0.15 7.17 -5.27
C LEU A 74 -0.32 8.36 -6.21
N ASP A 75 0.10 8.19 -7.47
CA ASP A 75 -0.17 9.13 -8.55
C ASP A 75 -1.68 9.41 -8.61
N GLN A 76 -2.05 10.67 -8.56
CA GLN A 76 -3.45 11.10 -8.54
C GLN A 76 -4.23 10.60 -9.78
N ASN A 77 -3.55 10.40 -10.90
CA ASN A 77 -4.14 9.85 -12.13
C ASN A 77 -4.43 8.34 -12.03
N LEU A 78 -3.95 7.65 -10.99
CA LEU A 78 -4.30 6.26 -10.70
C LEU A 78 -5.41 6.13 -9.66
N SER A 79 -5.92 7.23 -9.12
CA SER A 79 -6.97 7.19 -8.10
C SER A 79 -8.25 6.59 -8.67
N LEU A 80 -8.68 5.46 -8.10
CA LEU A 80 -9.89 4.75 -8.51
C LEU A 80 -10.78 4.46 -7.30
N PRO A 81 -12.10 4.70 -7.39
CA PRO A 81 -13.01 4.33 -6.30
C PRO A 81 -12.93 2.83 -6.02
N ARG A 82 -13.25 2.46 -4.78
CA ARG A 82 -13.43 1.06 -4.39
C ARG A 82 -14.57 0.45 -5.21
N LEU A 83 -14.52 -0.87 -5.39
CA LEU A 83 -15.61 -1.65 -5.96
C LEU A 83 -16.90 -1.42 -5.16
N ALA A 84 -18.01 -1.32 -5.87
CA ALA A 84 -19.34 -1.15 -5.25
C ALA A 84 -19.67 -2.31 -4.30
N THR A 85 -19.33 -3.54 -4.71
CA THR A 85 -19.46 -4.73 -3.89
C THR A 85 -18.06 -5.32 -3.66
N PRO A 86 -17.61 -5.48 -2.40
CA PRO A 86 -16.31 -6.08 -2.12
C PRO A 86 -16.29 -7.55 -2.50
N ARG A 87 -15.12 -8.05 -2.92
CA ARG A 87 -14.90 -9.49 -3.05
C ARG A 87 -14.86 -10.11 -1.67
N ASN A 88 -15.52 -11.27 -1.52
CA ASN A 88 -15.46 -12.06 -0.30
C ASN A 88 -14.05 -12.59 0.00
N ARG A 89 -13.21 -12.73 -1.04
CA ARG A 89 -11.86 -13.28 -0.93
C ARG A 89 -10.94 -12.71 -2.00
N ILE A 90 -9.77 -12.28 -1.58
CA ILE A 90 -8.58 -12.03 -2.41
C ILE A 90 -7.39 -12.80 -1.84
N ALA A 91 -6.38 -13.09 -2.65
CA ALA A 91 -5.20 -13.84 -2.23
C ALA A 91 -4.23 -12.98 -1.41
N ALA A 92 -3.44 -13.60 -0.54
CA ALA A 92 -2.26 -12.96 0.04
C ALA A 92 -1.28 -12.55 -1.08
N GLY A 93 -0.59 -11.44 -0.91
CA GLY A 93 0.28 -10.85 -1.91
C GLY A 93 -0.45 -10.04 -2.99
N SER A 94 -1.79 -9.94 -2.95
CA SER A 94 -2.53 -9.08 -3.88
C SER A 94 -2.07 -7.63 -3.74
N VAL A 95 -1.78 -6.97 -4.85
CA VAL A 95 -1.45 -5.54 -4.93
C VAL A 95 -2.66 -4.80 -5.48
N ALA A 96 -3.08 -3.74 -4.81
CA ALA A 96 -4.37 -3.13 -5.08
C ALA A 96 -4.40 -1.62 -4.92
N ILE A 97 -5.33 -0.97 -5.63
CA ILE A 97 -5.66 0.46 -5.53
C ILE A 97 -7.08 0.65 -4.99
N GLY A 98 -7.24 1.56 -4.03
CA GLY A 98 -8.53 1.92 -3.45
C GLY A 98 -8.57 3.39 -3.04
N GLY A 99 -9.31 4.20 -3.79
CA GLY A 99 -9.25 5.65 -3.72
C GLY A 99 -7.86 6.14 -4.14
N SER A 100 -7.31 7.08 -3.38
CA SER A 100 -5.97 7.65 -3.58
C SER A 100 -4.86 6.84 -2.91
N GLN A 101 -5.07 5.55 -2.65
CA GLN A 101 -4.11 4.68 -1.95
C GLN A 101 -3.84 3.41 -2.73
N THR A 102 -2.63 2.88 -2.58
CA THR A 102 -2.25 1.52 -3.01
C THR A 102 -1.83 0.69 -1.79
N THR A 103 -1.75 -0.64 -1.94
CA THR A 103 -1.29 -1.53 -0.87
C THR A 103 -0.86 -2.89 -1.43
N ILE A 104 -0.27 -3.72 -0.56
CA ILE A 104 -0.06 -5.16 -0.74
C ILE A 104 -0.68 -5.91 0.45
N PHE A 105 -1.51 -6.91 0.18
CA PHE A 105 -2.21 -7.66 1.23
C PHE A 105 -1.30 -8.74 1.85
N PRO A 106 -1.07 -8.76 3.18
CA PRO A 106 -0.22 -9.76 3.83
C PRO A 106 -0.87 -11.14 3.91
N GLU A 107 -2.21 -11.17 3.92
CA GLU A 107 -3.00 -12.38 4.06
C GLU A 107 -4.24 -12.34 3.16
N GLN A 108 -4.89 -13.50 3.04
CA GLN A 108 -6.19 -13.61 2.39
C GLN A 108 -7.25 -12.82 3.18
N SER A 109 -8.02 -11.98 2.50
CA SER A 109 -9.05 -11.13 3.13
C SER A 109 -10.20 -10.86 2.15
N PRO A 110 -11.41 -10.49 2.62
CA PRO A 110 -12.34 -9.73 1.78
C PRO A 110 -11.75 -8.36 1.45
N SER A 111 -12.06 -7.82 0.27
CA SER A 111 -11.59 -6.49 -0.16
C SER A 111 -12.46 -5.89 -1.26
N GLY A 112 -12.73 -4.58 -1.15
CA GLY A 112 -13.32 -3.77 -2.22
C GLY A 112 -12.28 -2.99 -3.03
N TRP A 113 -10.99 -3.27 -2.89
CA TRP A 113 -9.95 -2.57 -3.67
C TRP A 113 -9.80 -3.21 -5.05
N ASN A 114 -9.38 -2.41 -6.03
CA ASN A 114 -9.11 -2.87 -7.38
C ASN A 114 -7.76 -3.60 -7.39
N ILE A 115 -7.76 -4.91 -7.65
CA ILE A 115 -6.57 -5.75 -7.65
C ILE A 115 -5.85 -5.59 -8.99
N ILE A 116 -4.68 -4.97 -8.96
CA ILE A 116 -3.89 -4.64 -10.17
C ILE A 116 -2.69 -5.59 -10.37
N GLY A 117 -2.31 -6.35 -9.34
CA GLY A 117 -1.21 -7.30 -9.45
C GLY A 117 -1.12 -8.25 -8.27
N VAL A 118 -0.06 -9.06 -8.28
CA VAL A 118 0.27 -10.01 -7.22
C VAL A 118 1.78 -10.06 -7.02
N SER A 119 2.19 -10.26 -5.78
CA SER A 119 3.59 -10.45 -5.39
C SER A 119 3.75 -11.70 -4.53
N ASP A 120 4.92 -12.34 -4.63
CA ASP A 120 5.33 -13.45 -3.78
C ASP A 120 5.94 -12.97 -2.45
N PHE A 121 6.03 -11.66 -2.20
CA PHE A 121 6.61 -11.09 -0.97
C PHE A 121 5.98 -11.66 0.31
N LYS A 122 6.81 -12.02 1.30
CA LYS A 122 6.39 -12.63 2.57
C LYS A 122 6.89 -11.90 3.82
N ASP A 123 7.85 -10.99 3.69
CA ASP A 123 8.57 -10.38 4.82
C ASP A 123 7.81 -9.19 5.45
N PHE A 124 6.48 -9.24 5.51
CA PHE A 124 5.63 -8.16 6.02
C PHE A 124 5.95 -7.76 7.46
N ALA A 125 6.43 -8.70 8.29
CA ALA A 125 6.84 -8.44 9.66
C ALA A 125 8.04 -7.48 9.79
N LYS A 126 8.76 -7.21 8.69
CA LYS A 126 9.87 -6.25 8.66
C LYS A 126 9.41 -4.81 8.42
N PHE A 127 8.14 -4.59 8.05
CA PHE A 127 7.62 -3.24 7.84
C PHE A 127 7.52 -2.45 9.16
N SER A 128 7.87 -1.18 9.09
CA SER A 128 7.61 -0.19 10.12
C SER A 128 6.88 1.02 9.55
N ALA A 129 6.06 1.69 10.36
CA ALA A 129 5.52 3.00 9.96
C ALA A 129 6.67 3.98 9.73
N GLY A 130 6.64 4.72 8.62
CA GLY A 130 7.72 5.59 8.17
C GLY A 130 8.62 4.96 7.11
N ASP A 131 8.66 3.62 6.98
CA ASP A 131 9.38 2.95 5.90
C ASP A 131 8.78 3.29 4.52
N LYS A 132 9.52 2.95 3.47
CA LYS A 132 9.12 3.11 2.08
C LYS A 132 8.98 1.77 1.36
N ILE A 133 8.07 1.69 0.41
CA ILE A 133 7.92 0.57 -0.53
C ILE A 133 8.15 1.10 -1.95
N ILE A 134 8.93 0.36 -2.74
CA ILE A 134 9.05 0.55 -4.19
C ILE A 134 8.55 -0.72 -4.85
N PHE A 135 7.47 -0.61 -5.61
CA PHE A 135 6.99 -1.71 -6.45
C PHE A 135 7.80 -1.76 -7.75
N ARG A 136 8.19 -2.96 -8.18
CA ARG A 136 8.91 -3.20 -9.44
C ARG A 136 8.11 -4.15 -10.30
N GLU A 137 8.13 -3.95 -11.61
CA GLU A 137 7.57 -4.91 -12.56
C GLU A 137 8.47 -6.15 -12.61
N LYS A 138 7.87 -7.34 -12.52
CA LYS A 138 8.55 -8.64 -12.57
C LYS A 138 8.78 -9.13 -14.00
#